data_AF-A0A1I1INH6-F1
#
_entry.id   AF-A0A1I1INH6-F1
#
_cell.length_a   1.000
_cell.length_b   1.000
_cell.length_c   1.000
_cell.angle_alpha   90.00
_cell.angle_beta   90.00
_cell.angle_gamma   90.00
#
_symmetry.space_group_name_H-M   'P 1'
#
loop_
_entity.id
_entity.type
_entity.pdbx_description
1 polymer ?
#
loop_
_entity_poly.entity_id
_entity_poly.type
_entity_poly.pdbx_seq_one_letter_code
_entity_poly.pdbx_strand_id
1 'polypeptide(L)'
;MENHYKRLTFLIFSLLTFGLRDVCAQLSLQVDESRNFVYFYSDSVLYANRVRMRTDMLNQLVLKADSRRIPLRQVKFLNTDEGFFATTRRLPGLAKEQLSERVVEGRINIFQERPDQLLGPSETV
;
A
#
# COMPACT_ATOMS: atom_id res chain seq x y z
N MET A 1 56.59 18.37 -13.30
CA MET A 1 55.59 18.31 -12.22
C MET A 1 54.15 18.61 -12.66
N GLU A 2 53.92 19.36 -13.74
CA GLU A 2 52.59 19.85 -14.13
C GLU A 2 51.58 18.77 -14.59
N ASN A 3 52.04 17.66 -15.17
CA ASN A 3 51.17 16.60 -15.68
C ASN A 3 50.48 15.76 -14.57
N HIS A 4 51.07 15.69 -13.37
CA HIS A 4 50.48 14.91 -12.28
C HIS A 4 49.26 15.63 -11.67
N TYR A 5 49.30 16.96 -11.59
CA TYR A 5 48.18 17.76 -11.09
C TYR A 5 46.97 17.72 -12.02
N LYS A 6 47.19 17.72 -13.35
CA LYS A 6 46.11 17.63 -14.36
C LYS A 6 45.40 16.27 -14.32
N ARG A 7 46.13 15.18 -14.07
CA ARG A 7 45.54 13.83 -13.92
C ARG A 7 44.78 13.66 -12.61
N LEU A 8 45.30 14.24 -11.53
CA LEU A 8 44.65 14.22 -10.21
C LEU A 8 43.35 15.03 -10.21
N THR A 9 43.33 16.21 -10.84
CA THR A 9 42.11 17.02 -10.98
C THR A 9 41.05 16.32 -11.84
N PHE A 10 41.43 15.65 -12.92
CA PHE A 10 40.50 14.84 -13.73
C PHE A 10 39.87 13.69 -12.94
N LEU A 11 40.65 12.99 -12.11
CA LEU A 11 40.15 11.90 -11.27
C LEU A 11 39.19 12.39 -10.18
N ILE A 12 39.50 13.53 -9.54
CA ILE A 12 38.62 14.13 -8.54
C ILE A 12 37.31 14.59 -9.18
N PHE A 13 37.38 15.19 -10.37
CA PHE A 13 36.19 15.63 -11.10
C PHE A 13 35.32 14.44 -11.55
N SER A 14 35.93 13.33 -12.00
CA SER A 14 35.18 12.12 -12.34
C SER A 14 34.49 11.54 -11.11
N LEU A 15 35.20 11.38 -9.99
CA LEU A 15 34.63 10.87 -8.73
C LEU A 15 33.46 11.74 -8.21
N LEU A 16 33.55 13.07 -8.34
CA LEU A 16 32.48 13.99 -7.97
C LEU A 16 31.23 13.83 -8.86
N THR A 17 31.41 13.60 -10.17
CA THR A 17 30.26 13.42 -11.08
C THR A 17 29.60 12.04 -10.96
N PHE A 18 30.33 10.99 -10.58
CA PHE A 18 29.77 9.66 -10.36
C PHE A 18 29.12 9.51 -8.98
N GLY A 19 29.65 10.13 -7.93
CA GLY A 19 29.11 9.99 -6.56
C GLY A 19 27.79 10.74 -6.30
N LEU A 20 27.42 11.71 -7.12
CA LEU A 20 26.20 12.52 -6.93
C LEU A 20 24.94 11.94 -7.59
N ARG A 21 25.06 10.85 -8.36
CA ARG A 21 23.92 10.26 -9.07
C ARG A 21 23.05 9.33 -8.23
N ASP A 22 23.58 8.77 -7.14
CA ASP A 22 22.89 7.75 -6.34
C ASP A 22 22.13 8.30 -5.12
N VAL A 23 22.22 9.60 -4.83
CA VAL A 23 21.66 10.20 -3.59
C VAL A 23 20.16 10.50 -3.70
N CYS A 24 19.53 10.36 -4.87
CA CYS A 24 18.13 10.80 -5.06
C CYS A 24 17.04 9.71 -4.92
N ALA A 25 17.37 8.45 -4.63
CA ALA A 25 16.42 7.35 -4.84
C ALA A 25 15.64 6.83 -3.61
N GLN A 26 15.61 7.53 -2.47
CA GLN A 26 14.91 7.03 -1.27
C GLN A 26 14.05 8.10 -0.58
N LEU A 27 13.13 8.71 -1.34
CA LEU A 27 11.90 9.26 -0.73
C LEU A 27 10.94 8.09 -0.50
N SER A 28 11.15 7.35 0.58
CA SER A 28 10.16 6.41 1.10
C SER A 28 8.92 7.23 1.47
N LEU A 29 7.88 7.15 0.63
CA LEU A 29 6.63 7.88 0.83
C LEU A 29 6.00 7.38 2.13
N GLN A 30 6.22 8.12 3.22
CA GLN A 30 5.72 7.76 4.54
C GLN A 30 4.22 8.07 4.56
N VAL A 31 3.41 7.02 4.47
CA VAL A 31 1.95 7.15 4.45
C VAL A 31 1.47 7.57 5.83
N ASP A 32 0.69 8.64 5.89
CA ASP A 32 0.00 9.07 7.12
C ASP A 32 -1.05 8.03 7.56
N GLU A 33 -0.70 7.17 8.52
CA GLU A 33 -1.57 6.14 9.09
C GLU A 33 -2.68 6.71 10.00
N SER A 34 -2.65 8.01 10.35
CA SER A 34 -3.72 8.63 11.14
C SER A 34 -5.00 8.89 10.34
N ARG A 35 -4.93 8.78 9.01
CA ARG A 35 -6.05 9.05 8.09
C ARG A 35 -6.53 7.77 7.42
N ASN A 36 -7.79 7.80 6.99
CA ASN A 36 -8.32 6.78 6.11
C ASN A 36 -7.67 6.90 4.72
N PHE A 37 -7.13 5.78 4.23
CA PHE A 37 -6.47 5.76 2.93
C PHE A 37 -6.59 4.41 2.23
N VAL A 38 -6.39 4.44 0.92
CA VAL A 38 -6.28 3.27 0.05
C VAL A 38 -4.92 3.34 -0.66
N TYR A 39 -4.07 2.35 -0.43
CA TYR A 39 -2.77 2.21 -1.06
C TYR A 39 -2.87 1.23 -2.22
N PHE A 40 -2.51 1.67 -3.42
CA PHE A 40 -2.66 0.89 -4.64
C PHE A 40 -1.37 0.14 -5.01
N TYR A 41 -1.50 -0.90 -5.84
CA TYR A 41 -0.34 -1.59 -6.43
C TYR A 41 0.44 -0.73 -7.45
N SER A 42 -0.12 0.40 -7.88
CA SER A 42 0.56 1.41 -8.69
C SER A 42 1.41 2.38 -7.85
N ASP A 43 1.61 2.06 -6.56
CA ASP A 43 2.31 2.88 -5.57
C ASP A 43 1.68 4.28 -5.34
N SER A 44 0.42 4.44 -5.73
CA SER A 44 -0.38 5.64 -5.43
C SER A 44 -1.15 5.48 -4.12
N VAL A 45 -1.44 6.61 -3.46
CA VAL A 45 -2.24 6.67 -2.23
C VAL A 45 -3.44 7.57 -2.45
N LEU A 46 -4.63 7.06 -2.16
CA LEU A 46 -5.85 7.86 -2.09
C LEU A 46 -6.25 8.06 -0.64
N TYR A 47 -6.19 9.30 -0.18
CA TYR A 47 -6.82 9.70 1.08
C TYR A 47 -8.30 9.95 0.88
N ALA A 48 -9.11 9.51 1.83
CA ALA A 48 -10.55 9.69 1.82
C ALA A 48 -11.02 10.03 3.23
N ASN A 49 -12.20 10.67 3.35
CA ASN A 49 -12.77 10.90 4.68
C ASN A 49 -13.29 9.58 5.27
N ARG A 50 -13.84 8.71 4.42
CA ARG A 50 -14.43 7.44 4.84
C ARG A 50 -14.15 6.33 3.84
N VAL A 51 -13.53 5.25 4.31
CA VAL A 51 -13.31 4.02 3.53
C VAL A 51 -14.15 2.91 4.14
N ARG A 52 -14.96 2.24 3.33
CA ARG A 52 -15.86 1.16 3.76
C ARG A 52 -15.83 -0.01 2.81
N MET A 53 -15.84 -1.21 3.38
CA MET A 53 -16.00 -2.45 2.63
C MET A 53 -17.48 -2.82 2.62
N ARG A 54 -18.00 -3.17 1.44
CA ARG A 54 -19.38 -3.61 1.28
C ARG A 54 -19.45 -4.73 0.28
N THR A 55 -20.33 -5.68 0.54
CA THR A 55 -20.69 -6.68 -0.43
C THR A 55 -21.73 -6.09 -1.40
N ASP A 56 -21.58 -6.33 -2.70
CA ASP A 56 -22.60 -5.96 -3.69
C ASP A 56 -23.70 -7.04 -3.80
N MET A 57 -24.69 -6.82 -4.67
CA MET A 57 -25.81 -7.77 -4.85
C MET A 57 -25.39 -9.13 -5.43
N LEU A 58 -24.22 -9.23 -6.03
CA LEU A 58 -23.62 -10.46 -6.56
C LEU A 58 -22.67 -11.13 -5.54
N ASN A 59 -22.75 -10.73 -4.26
CA ASN A 59 -21.92 -11.22 -3.18
C ASN A 59 -20.40 -10.96 -3.41
N GLN A 60 -20.05 -9.91 -4.16
CA GLN A 60 -18.68 -9.50 -4.41
C GLN A 60 -18.24 -8.42 -3.42
N LEU A 61 -17.02 -8.54 -2.90
CA LEU A 61 -16.45 -7.54 -2.00
C LEU A 61 -16.04 -6.29 -2.79
N VAL A 62 -16.62 -5.14 -2.44
CA VAL A 62 -16.37 -3.86 -3.09
C VAL A 62 -15.89 -2.86 -2.04
N LEU A 63 -14.81 -2.15 -2.36
CA LEU A 63 -14.30 -1.05 -1.55
C LEU A 63 -14.95 0.26 -2.01
N LYS A 64 -15.46 1.05 -1.06
CA LYS A 64 -15.98 2.39 -1.31
C LYS A 64 -15.19 3.41 -0.50
N ALA A 65 -14.53 4.33 -1.19
CA ALA A 65 -13.85 5.49 -0.59
C ALA A 65 -14.67 6.75 -0.91
N ASP A 66 -15.22 7.38 0.12
CA ASP A 66 -16.20 8.47 0.04
C ASP A 66 -17.40 8.10 -0.86
N SER A 67 -17.38 8.54 -2.12
CA SER A 67 -18.41 8.23 -3.13
C SER A 67 -17.90 7.39 -4.30
N ARG A 68 -16.61 7.03 -4.32
CA ARG A 68 -15.98 6.29 -5.41
C ARG A 68 -15.91 4.80 -5.09
N ARG A 69 -16.31 3.96 -6.05
CA ARG A 69 -16.08 2.51 -5.98
C ARG A 69 -14.67 2.20 -6.46
N ILE A 70 -13.93 1.43 -5.69
CA ILE A 70 -12.56 1.03 -5.98
C ILE A 70 -12.53 -0.49 -6.11
N PRO A 71 -12.07 -1.04 -7.25
CA PRO A 71 -11.88 -2.47 -7.41
C PRO A 71 -10.78 -2.98 -6.46
N LEU A 72 -11.08 -4.01 -5.66
CA LEU A 72 -10.14 -4.49 -4.65
C LEU A 72 -8.87 -5.09 -5.27
N ARG A 73 -8.94 -5.66 -6.48
CA ARG A 73 -7.76 -6.06 -7.27
C ARG A 73 -6.67 -5.00 -7.41
N GLN A 74 -6.99 -3.70 -7.32
CA GLN A 74 -6.02 -2.62 -7.48
C GLN A 74 -5.39 -2.19 -6.15
N VAL A 75 -5.96 -2.64 -5.03
CA VAL A 75 -5.62 -2.21 -3.68
C VAL A 75 -4.64 -3.19 -3.07
N LYS A 76 -3.56 -2.68 -2.47
CA LYS A 76 -2.56 -3.46 -1.74
C LYS A 76 -2.84 -3.41 -0.24
N PHE A 77 -3.03 -2.19 0.28
CA PHE A 77 -3.36 -1.93 1.68
C PHE A 77 -4.49 -0.91 1.77
N LEU A 78 -5.26 -0.97 2.84
CA LEU A 78 -6.28 0.02 3.14
C LEU A 78 -6.34 0.27 4.65
N ASN A 79 -6.52 1.53 5.02
CA ASN A 79 -6.75 1.97 6.38
C ASN A 79 -8.16 2.57 6.48
N THR A 80 -8.94 2.05 7.41
CA THR A 80 -10.35 2.41 7.61
C THR A 80 -10.63 2.71 9.07
N ASP A 81 -11.81 3.26 9.35
CA ASP A 81 -12.32 3.43 10.71
C ASP A 81 -12.40 2.09 11.50
N GLU A 82 -12.48 0.96 10.79
CA GLU A 82 -12.60 -0.39 11.37
C GLU A 82 -11.23 -1.09 11.58
N GLY A 83 -10.15 -0.55 11.02
CA GLY A 83 -8.82 -1.14 11.09
C GLY A 83 -8.03 -1.06 9.79
N PHE A 84 -6.87 -1.71 9.81
CA PHE A 84 -5.94 -1.79 8.69
C PHE A 84 -6.00 -3.17 8.04
N PHE A 85 -6.15 -3.21 6.72
CA PHE A 85 -6.28 -4.46 5.97
C PHE A 85 -5.30 -4.51 4.79
N ALA A 86 -4.83 -5.71 4.47
CA ALA A 86 -4.03 -6.04 3.30
C ALA A 86 -4.83 -6.95 2.37
N THR A 87 -4.70 -6.75 1.06
CA THR A 87 -5.35 -7.62 0.08
C THR A 87 -4.52 -8.88 -0.14
N THR A 88 -5.16 -10.04 0.01
CA THR A 88 -4.54 -11.33 -0.31
C THR A 88 -4.92 -11.72 -1.73
N ARG A 89 -3.93 -11.73 -2.63
CA ARG A 89 -4.11 -12.25 -3.99
C ARG A 89 -3.81 -13.74 -4.00
N ARG A 90 -4.82 -14.57 -4.21
CA ARG A 90 -4.62 -15.96 -4.66
C ARG A 90 -4.48 -15.97 -6.19
N LEU A 91 -3.85 -17.02 -6.73
CA LEU A 91 -3.55 -17.16 -8.16
C LEU A 91 -4.79 -16.86 -9.05
N PRO A 92 -4.62 -16.18 -10.19
CA PRO A 92 -5.73 -15.77 -11.04
C PRO A 92 -6.51 -17.00 -11.54
N GLY A 93 -7.84 -16.99 -11.37
CA GLY A 93 -8.76 -17.98 -11.94
C GLY A 93 -9.49 -18.90 -10.95
N LEU A 94 -9.09 -18.93 -9.66
CA LEU A 94 -9.65 -19.90 -8.70
C LEU A 94 -10.18 -19.31 -7.37
N ALA A 95 -10.04 -18.01 -7.10
CA ALA A 95 -10.41 -17.46 -5.79
C ALA A 95 -11.11 -16.10 -5.86
N LYS A 96 -12.03 -15.89 -4.92
CA LYS A 96 -12.60 -14.57 -4.60
C LYS A 96 -11.50 -13.67 -4.04
N GLU A 97 -11.61 -12.36 -4.25
CA GLU A 97 -10.72 -11.38 -3.63
C GLU A 97 -10.90 -11.47 -2.10
N GLN A 98 -9.79 -11.64 -1.36
CA GLN A 98 -9.77 -11.80 0.08
C GLN A 98 -8.96 -10.69 0.75
N LEU A 99 -9.25 -10.45 2.03
CA LEU A 99 -8.55 -9.47 2.85
C LEU A 99 -8.02 -10.14 4.12
N SER A 100 -6.87 -9.66 4.56
CA SER A 100 -6.31 -9.98 5.87
C SER A 100 -6.17 -8.72 6.70
N GLU A 101 -6.67 -8.77 7.92
CA GLU A 101 -6.54 -7.67 8.87
C GLU A 101 -5.15 -7.68 9.50
N ARG A 102 -4.57 -6.49 9.73
CA ARG A 102 -3.38 -6.30 10.56
C ARG A 102 -3.78 -6.28 12.03
N VAL A 103 -3.36 -7.29 12.77
CA VAL A 103 -3.42 -7.36 14.22
C VAL A 103 -2.04 -6.98 14.77
N VAL A 104 -2.00 -5.98 15.67
CA VAL A 104 -0.77 -5.53 16.32
C VAL A 104 -0.69 -6.15 17.70
N GLU A 105 0.20 -7.14 17.86
CA GLU A 105 0.47 -7.79 19.14
C GLU A 105 1.82 -7.32 19.69
N GLY A 106 1.77 -6.33 20.59
CA GLY A 106 2.97 -5.71 21.15
C GLY A 106 3.78 -4.96 20.10
N ARG A 107 4.91 -5.55 19.66
CA ARG A 107 5.81 -5.00 18.62
C ARG A 107 5.75 -5.78 17.30
N ILE A 108 4.85 -6.75 17.18
CA ILE A 108 4.74 -7.63 16.01
C ILE A 108 3.46 -7.26 15.25
N ASN A 109 3.59 -7.11 13.92
CA ASN A 109 2.44 -6.94 13.02
C ASN A 109 2.13 -8.30 12.39
N ILE A 110 0.95 -8.85 12.71
CA ILE A 110 0.48 -10.13 12.17
C ILE A 110 -0.69 -9.84 11.22
N PHE A 111 -0.74 -10.53 10.09
CA PHE A 111 -1.87 -10.46 9.16
C PHE A 111 -2.66 -11.76 9.23
N GLN A 112 -3.93 -11.66 9.61
CA GLN A 112 -4.80 -12.83 9.74
C GLN A 112 -5.96 -12.71 8.75
N GLU A 113 -6.28 -13.81 8.05
CA GLU A 113 -7.53 -13.90 7.28
C GLU A 113 -8.68 -13.85 8.29
N ARG A 114 -9.45 -12.76 8.26
CA ARG A 114 -10.68 -12.68 9.06
C ARG A 114 -11.71 -13.56 8.34
N PRO A 115 -12.30 -14.58 8.98
CA PRO A 115 -13.36 -15.36 8.37
C PRO A 115 -14.50 -14.41 7.98
N ASP A 116 -15.11 -14.59 6.81
CA ASP A 116 -16.21 -13.78 6.25
C ASP A 116 -17.48 -13.72 7.14
N GLN A 117 -17.43 -14.24 8.37
CA GLN A 117 -18.55 -14.51 9.28
C GLN A 117 -18.99 -13.33 10.17
N LEU A 118 -18.43 -12.13 10.03
CA LEU A 118 -18.86 -10.95 10.82
C LEU A 118 -19.65 -9.90 10.02
N LEU A 119 -19.95 -10.15 8.74
CA LEU A 119 -21.09 -9.50 8.08
C LEU A 119 -22.31 -10.37 8.37
N GLY A 120 -22.89 -10.19 9.55
CA GLY A 120 -24.09 -10.92 9.97
C GLY A 120 -25.22 -10.82 8.93
N PRO A 121 -26.17 -11.79 8.93
CA PRO A 121 -27.32 -11.70 8.04
C PRO A 121 -28.01 -10.36 8.30
N SER A 122 -28.31 -9.64 7.22
CA SER A 122 -29.28 -8.54 7.28
C SER A 122 -30.50 -9.08 8.00
N GLU A 123 -30.78 -8.58 9.19
CA GLU A 123 -32.08 -8.76 9.82
C GLU A 123 -33.13 -8.38 8.77
N THR A 124 -33.82 -9.39 8.28
CA THR A 124 -34.99 -9.25 7.43
C THR A 124 -36.14 -9.34 8.39
N VAL A 125 -36.74 -8.17 8.64
CA VAL A 125 -38.09 -7.86 9.15
C VAL A 125 -38.71 -8.87 10.12
#